data_AF-A0A7J4HSQ1-F1
#
_entry.id   AF-A0A7J4HSQ1-F1
#
_cell.length_a   1.000
_cell.length_b   1.000
_cell.length_c   1.000
_cell.angle_alpha   90.00
_cell.angle_beta   90.00
_cell.angle_gamma   90.00
#
_symmetry.space_group_name_H-M   'P 1'
#
loop_
_entity.id
_entity.type
_entity.pdbx_description
1 polymer ?
#
loop_
_entity_poly.entity_id
_entity_poly.type
_entity_poly.pdbx_seq_one_letter_code
_entity_poly.pdbx_strand_id
1 'polypeptide(L)'
;MHELSHKLVAQRYGCAAEFRAFDQMLFLALGLAFVIGFIFAAPGAVMISGMVTRKENGIISMAGPMMNFVLGLLFMGLTWVFPPWASLFSVGFSINMWLGLFNMIPFGPLDGVKIFRWNTLVWAGMVAFGVFFVFFV
;
A
#
# COMPACT_ATOMS: atom_id res chain seq x y z
N MET A 1 -4.90 -2.98 5.46
CA MET A 1 -5.80 -1.94 4.89
C MET A 1 -5.59 -1.79 3.39
N HIS A 2 -4.34 -1.73 2.89
CA HIS A 2 -3.98 -1.73 1.46
C HIS A 2 -4.77 -2.72 0.59
N GLU A 3 -4.72 -4.01 0.95
CA GLU A 3 -5.40 -5.07 0.19
C GLU A 3 -6.94 -4.97 0.30
N LEU A 4 -7.45 -4.48 1.44
CA LEU A 4 -8.88 -4.23 1.60
C LEU A 4 -9.36 -3.06 0.72
N SER A 5 -8.55 -2.02 0.53
CA SER A 5 -8.90 -0.89 -0.36
C SER A 5 -9.01 -1.33 -1.81
N HIS A 6 -8.11 -2.19 -2.31
CA HIS A 6 -8.26 -2.79 -3.64
C HIS A 6 -9.58 -3.53 -3.78
N LYS A 7 -9.91 -4.37 -2.80
CA LYS A 7 -11.16 -5.14 -2.78
C LYS A 7 -12.39 -4.23 -2.81
N LEU A 8 -12.44 -3.21 -1.96
CA LEU A 8 -13.59 -2.30 -1.87
C LEU A 8 -13.80 -1.51 -3.16
N VAL A 9 -12.72 -1.01 -3.77
CA VAL A 9 -12.81 -0.28 -5.04
C VAL A 9 -13.19 -1.22 -6.19
N ALA A 10 -12.63 -2.44 -6.24
CA ALA A 10 -12.99 -3.43 -7.24
C ALA A 10 -14.48 -3.84 -7.16
N GLN A 11 -15.01 -4.01 -5.94
CA GLN A 11 -16.44 -4.30 -5.73
C GLN A 11 -17.36 -3.17 -6.21
N ARG A 12 -16.94 -1.90 -6.08
CA ARG A 12 -17.70 -0.77 -6.64
C ARG A 12 -17.75 -0.76 -8.17
N TYR A 13 -16.75 -1.35 -8.83
CA TYR A 13 -16.74 -1.57 -10.28
C TYR A 13 -17.45 -2.87 -10.70
N GLY A 14 -18.20 -3.51 -9.80
CA GLY A 14 -18.96 -4.74 -10.10
C GLY A 14 -18.09 -5.99 -10.23
N CYS A 15 -16.81 -5.93 -9.83
CA CYS A 15 -15.93 -7.09 -9.85
C CYS A 15 -16.10 -7.92 -8.58
N ALA A 16 -16.11 -9.25 -8.73
CA ALA A 16 -15.96 -10.14 -7.59
C ALA A 16 -14.50 -10.08 -7.13
N ALA A 17 -14.29 -9.67 -5.89
CA ALA A 17 -12.96 -9.52 -5.31
C ALA A 17 -12.89 -10.28 -3.99
N GLU A 18 -11.99 -11.25 -3.90
CA GLU A 18 -11.72 -12.03 -2.69
C GLU A 18 -10.33 -11.69 -2.17
N PHE A 19 -10.24 -11.30 -0.90
CA PHE A 19 -8.95 -11.21 -0.22
C PHE A 19 -8.55 -12.62 0.21
N ARG A 20 -7.43 -13.12 -0.31
CA ARG A 20 -6.82 -14.37 0.17
C ARG A 20 -5.55 -14.02 0.93
N ALA A 21 -5.60 -14.21 2.25
CA ALA A 21 -4.41 -14.17 3.09
C ALA A 21 -3.56 -15.41 2.82
N PHE A 22 -2.24 -15.23 2.70
CA PHE A 22 -1.29 -16.32 2.63
C PHE A 22 -0.57 -16.43 3.98
N ASP A 23 -1.21 -17.13 4.94
CA ASP A 23 -0.74 -17.23 6.32
C ASP A 23 0.66 -17.85 6.44
N GLN A 24 1.07 -18.69 5.47
CA GLN A 24 2.40 -19.30 5.42
C GLN A 24 3.54 -18.29 5.20
N MET A 25 3.30 -17.19 4.47
CA MET A 25 4.30 -16.11 4.32
C MET A 25 4.37 -15.23 5.57
N LEU A 26 3.31 -15.16 6.37
CA LEU A 26 3.30 -14.41 7.63
C LEU A 26 4.25 -15.04 8.66
N PHE A 27 4.25 -16.37 8.79
CA PHE A 27 5.19 -17.10 9.64
C PHE A 27 6.65 -17.00 9.15
N LEU A 28 6.85 -17.05 7.83
CA LEU A 28 8.18 -16.89 7.23
C LEU A 28 8.73 -15.47 7.42
N ALA A 29 7.89 -14.45 7.25
CA ALA A 29 8.27 -13.06 7.48
C ALA A 29 8.55 -12.76 8.96
N LEU A 30 7.79 -13.37 9.88
CA LEU A 30 8.06 -13.29 11.32
C LEU A 30 9.39 -13.98 11.69
N GLY A 31 9.69 -15.13 11.08
CA GLY A 31 10.97 -15.82 11.24
C GLY A 31 12.16 -15.04 10.69
N LEU A 32 12.02 -14.44 9.50
CA LEU A 32 13.06 -13.60 8.88
C LEU A 32 13.27 -12.28 9.62
N ALA A 33 12.21 -11.68 10.18
CA ALA A 33 12.29 -10.50 11.03
C ALA A 33 13.22 -10.72 12.25
N PHE A 34 13.18 -11.92 12.83
CA PHE A 34 13.98 -12.28 13.99
C PHE A 34 15.45 -12.56 13.65
N VAL A 35 15.75 -12.94 12.40
CA VAL A 35 17.09 -13.38 11.97
C VAL A 35 17.86 -12.30 11.20
N ILE A 36 17.18 -11.49 10.39
CA ILE A 36 17.82 -10.60 9.38
C ILE A 36 17.45 -9.12 9.61
N GLY A 37 16.48 -8.81 10.47
CA GLY A 37 16.04 -7.43 10.73
C GLY A 37 15.34 -6.76 9.54
N PHE A 38 15.04 -7.50 8.48
CA PHE A 38 14.34 -7.02 7.28
C PHE A 38 13.10 -7.87 7.02
N ILE A 39 11.95 -7.22 6.88
CA ILE A 39 10.65 -7.87 6.73
C ILE A 39 10.21 -7.74 5.27
N PHE A 40 10.15 -8.85 4.55
CA PHE A 40 9.43 -8.94 3.27
C PHE A 40 8.23 -9.85 3.45
N ALA A 41 7.12 -9.28 3.95
CA ALA A 41 5.84 -9.96 4.10
C ALA A 41 4.91 -9.52 2.98
N ALA A 42 4.50 -10.42 2.09
CA ALA A 42 3.32 -10.25 1.25
C ALA A 42 2.14 -10.94 1.96
N PRO A 43 1.30 -10.22 2.73
CA PRO A 43 0.33 -10.82 3.65
C PRO A 43 -0.88 -11.48 2.93
N GLY A 44 -1.02 -11.26 1.64
CA GLY A 44 -2.11 -11.78 0.83
C GLY A 44 -2.20 -11.04 -0.50
N ALA A 45 -3.07 -11.51 -1.38
CA ALA A 45 -3.38 -10.84 -2.64
C ALA A 45 -4.90 -10.80 -2.84
N VAL A 46 -5.43 -9.69 -3.36
CA VAL A 46 -6.81 -9.63 -3.84
C VAL A 46 -6.89 -10.29 -5.20
N MET A 47 -7.63 -11.38 -5.27
CA MET A 47 -8.03 -11.99 -6.52
C MET A 47 -9.26 -11.25 -7.02
N ILE A 48 -9.10 -10.49 -8.11
CA ILE A 48 -10.19 -9.77 -8.77
C ILE A 48 -10.57 -10.54 -10.02
N SER A 49 -11.81 -11.06 -10.06
CA SER A 49 -12.38 -11.69 -11.25
C SER A 49 -13.46 -10.79 -11.84
N GLY A 50 -13.20 -10.29 -13.04
CA GLY A 50 -14.12 -9.43 -13.80
C GLY A 50 -13.44 -8.85 -15.03
N MET A 51 -14.23 -8.35 -15.99
CA MET A 51 -13.70 -7.57 -17.10
C MET A 51 -13.42 -6.15 -16.61
N VAL A 52 -12.14 -5.83 -16.42
CA VAL A 52 -11.70 -4.53 -15.90
C VAL A 52 -11.03 -3.76 -17.04
N THR A 53 -11.48 -2.54 -17.33
CA THR A 53 -10.82 -1.66 -18.30
C THR A 53 -9.45 -1.20 -17.77
N ARG A 54 -8.57 -0.75 -18.67
CA ARG A 54 -7.25 -0.19 -18.27
C ARG A 54 -7.38 0.92 -17.23
N LYS A 55 -8.43 1.75 -17.33
CA LYS A 55 -8.72 2.83 -16.39
C LYS A 55 -9.14 2.31 -15.03
N GLU A 56 -10.11 1.41 -14.99
CA GLU A 56 -10.58 0.81 -13.73
C GLU A 56 -9.45 0.05 -13.03
N ASN A 57 -8.62 -0.68 -13.78
CA ASN A 57 -7.49 -1.40 -13.21
C ASN A 57 -6.46 -0.43 -12.60
N GLY A 58 -6.21 0.70 -13.26
CA GLY A 58 -5.35 1.77 -12.72
C GLY A 58 -5.94 2.38 -11.43
N ILE A 59 -7.24 2.66 -11.39
CA ILE A 59 -7.92 3.22 -10.22
C ILE A 59 -7.95 2.22 -9.05
N ILE A 60 -8.26 0.95 -9.33
CA ILE A 60 -8.23 -0.12 -8.33
C ILE A 60 -6.82 -0.22 -7.75
N SER A 61 -5.78 -0.22 -8.61
CA SER A 61 -4.38 -0.32 -8.17
C SER A 61 -3.92 0.92 -7.40
N MET A 62 -4.48 2.10 -7.67
CA MET A 62 -4.22 3.30 -6.88
C MET A 62 -4.74 3.19 -5.44
N ALA A 63 -5.86 2.49 -5.25
CA ALA A 63 -6.55 2.44 -3.96
C ALA A 63 -5.65 1.95 -2.81
N GLY A 64 -4.80 0.95 -3.08
CA GLY A 64 -3.85 0.41 -2.11
C GLY A 64 -2.83 1.44 -1.63
N PRO A 65 -1.94 1.95 -2.51
CA PRO A 65 -0.93 2.95 -2.16
C PRO A 65 -1.54 4.21 -1.54
N MET A 66 -2.71 4.64 -2.02
CA MET A 66 -3.42 5.79 -1.46
C MET A 66 -3.87 5.54 -0.01
N MET A 67 -4.38 4.34 0.29
CA MET A 67 -4.77 3.98 1.66
C MET A 67 -3.56 3.98 2.60
N ASN A 68 -2.40 3.52 2.14
CA ASN A 68 -1.17 3.61 2.91
C ASN A 68 -0.78 5.07 3.18
N PHE A 69 -0.80 5.94 2.18
CA PHE A 69 -0.52 7.36 2.39
C PHE A 69 -1.48 8.02 3.39
N VAL A 70 -2.78 7.73 3.30
CA VAL A 70 -3.78 8.23 4.26
C VAL A 70 -3.51 7.73 5.68
N LEU A 71 -3.20 6.45 5.85
CA LEU A 71 -2.84 5.90 7.16
C LEU A 71 -1.54 6.50 7.70
N GLY A 72 -0.56 6.73 6.83
CA GLY A 72 0.67 7.43 7.17
C GLY A 72 0.36 8.81 7.76
N LEU A 73 -0.37 9.64 7.01
CA LEU A 73 -0.76 10.98 7.48
C LEU A 73 -1.58 10.94 8.78
N LEU A 74 -2.45 9.95 8.96
CA LEU A 74 -3.21 9.76 10.20
C LEU A 74 -2.27 9.47 11.38
N PHE A 75 -1.31 8.55 11.22
CA PHE A 75 -0.33 8.27 12.25
C PHE A 75 0.56 9.47 12.55
N MET A 76 0.96 10.22 11.51
CA MET A 76 1.67 11.49 11.69
C MET A 76 0.83 12.47 12.51
N GLY A 77 -0.47 12.62 12.26
CA GLY A 77 -1.33 13.47 13.09
C GLY A 77 -1.39 13.01 14.55
N LEU A 78 -1.45 11.69 14.78
CA LEU A 78 -1.48 11.11 16.13
C LEU A 78 -0.21 11.37 16.94
N THR A 79 0.96 11.55 16.31
CA THR A 79 2.19 11.90 17.06
C THR A 79 2.04 13.23 17.80
N TRP A 80 1.30 14.19 17.24
CA TRP A 80 1.09 15.52 17.83
C TRP A 80 0.00 15.50 18.90
N VAL A 81 -1.04 14.67 18.71
CA VAL A 81 -2.19 14.60 19.62
C VAL A 81 -1.86 13.79 20.89
N PHE A 82 -1.00 12.77 20.77
CA PHE A 82 -0.69 11.84 21.85
C PHE A 82 0.83 11.66 22.04
N PRO A 83 1.55 12.66 22.59
CA PRO A 83 3.01 12.64 22.73
C PRO A 83 3.60 11.41 23.44
N PRO A 84 2.98 10.84 24.49
CA PRO A 84 3.53 9.65 25.15
C PRO A 84 3.68 8.42 24.23
N TRP A 85 2.91 8.37 23.14
CA TRP A 85 2.89 7.26 22.19
C TRP A 85 3.48 7.64 20.83
N ALA A 86 4.11 8.82 20.72
CA ALA A 86 4.60 9.36 19.46
C ALA A 86 5.61 8.43 18.76
N SER A 87 6.44 7.70 19.51
CA SER A 87 7.39 6.73 18.94
C SER A 87 6.67 5.60 18.20
N LEU A 88 5.60 5.05 18.78
CA LEU A 88 4.78 4.00 18.15
C LEU A 88 4.11 4.52 16.87
N PHE A 89 3.54 5.73 16.92
CA PHE A 89 2.88 6.32 15.76
C PHE A 89 3.86 6.73 14.66
N SER A 90 5.07 7.17 15.01
CA SER A 90 6.14 7.45 14.04
C SER A 90 6.56 6.19 13.27
N VAL A 91 6.61 5.03 13.95
CA VAL A 91 6.81 3.73 13.28
C VAL A 91 5.64 3.42 12.35
N GLY A 92 4.39 3.64 12.80
CA GLY A 92 3.19 3.48 11.96
C GLY A 92 3.19 4.36 10.71
N PHE A 93 3.58 5.62 10.83
CA PHE A 93 3.78 6.56 9.72
C PHE A 93 4.83 6.01 8.75
N SER A 94 6.01 5.67 9.26
CA SER A 94 7.14 5.20 8.46
C SER A 94 6.79 3.96 7.64
N ILE A 95 6.21 2.94 8.28
CA ILE A 95 5.81 1.70 7.61
C ILE A 95 4.82 1.97 6.48
N ASN A 96 3.79 2.78 6.73
CA ASN A 96 2.76 3.06 5.73
C ASN A 96 3.32 3.89 4.55
N MET A 97 4.12 4.93 4.82
CA MET A 97 4.71 5.74 3.75
C MET A 97 5.66 4.92 2.87
N TRP A 98 6.53 4.10 3.48
CA TRP A 98 7.42 3.19 2.74
C TRP A 98 6.67 2.15 1.92
N LEU A 99 5.62 1.52 2.48
CA LEU A 99 4.80 0.54 1.75
C LEU A 99 4.03 1.19 0.59
N GLY A 100 3.49 2.39 0.78
CA GLY A 100 2.83 3.15 -0.28
C GLY A 100 3.80 3.49 -1.41
N LEU A 101 4.98 4.02 -1.08
CA LEU A 101 6.00 4.38 -2.06
C LEU A 101 6.58 3.16 -2.79
N PHE A 102 6.84 2.06 -2.09
CA PHE A 102 7.35 0.82 -2.69
C PHE A 102 6.36 0.25 -3.72
N ASN A 103 5.06 0.25 -3.42
CA ASN A 103 4.06 -0.22 -4.38
C ASN A 103 3.93 0.66 -5.62
N MET A 104 4.46 1.90 -5.60
CA MET A 104 4.49 2.76 -6.77
C MET A 104 5.63 2.42 -7.75
N ILE A 105 6.56 1.52 -7.42
CA ILE A 105 7.63 1.11 -8.35
C ILE A 105 6.97 0.48 -9.61
N PRO A 106 7.27 0.99 -10.82
CA PRO A 106 6.63 0.53 -12.06
C PRO A 106 7.29 -0.75 -12.59
N PHE A 107 7.42 -1.78 -11.74
CA PHE A 107 8.04 -3.05 -12.08
C PHE A 107 7.28 -4.25 -11.50
N GLY A 108 7.27 -5.38 -12.23
CA GLY A 108 6.76 -6.66 -11.75
C GLY A 108 5.25 -6.66 -11.43
N PRO A 109 4.82 -7.29 -10.32
CA PRO A 109 3.41 -7.39 -9.93
C PRO A 109 2.86 -6.15 -9.20
N LEU A 110 3.70 -5.13 -8.96
CA LEU A 110 3.37 -3.98 -8.14
C LEU A 110 2.29 -3.08 -8.78
N ASP A 111 1.54 -2.39 -7.92
CA ASP A 111 0.43 -1.51 -8.33
C ASP A 111 0.88 -0.37 -9.25
N GLY A 112 2.09 0.15 -9.03
CA GLY A 112 2.71 1.21 -9.78
C GLY A 112 2.77 0.95 -11.28
N VAL A 113 2.92 -0.31 -11.71
CA VAL A 113 2.90 -0.70 -13.13
C VAL A 113 1.55 -0.37 -13.76
N LYS A 114 0.46 -0.72 -13.08
CA LYS A 114 -0.91 -0.55 -13.58
C LYS A 114 -1.30 0.93 -13.57
N ILE A 115 -0.92 1.67 -12.53
CA ILE A 115 -1.14 3.11 -12.42
C ILE A 115 -0.34 3.86 -13.50
N PHE A 116 0.96 3.56 -13.65
CA PHE A 116 1.83 4.17 -14.66
C PHE A 116 1.29 3.94 -16.08
N ARG A 117 0.86 2.72 -16.38
CA ARG A 117 0.23 2.40 -17.67
C ARG A 117 -1.06 3.16 -17.85
N TRP A 118 -1.90 3.32 -16.83
CA TRP A 118 -3.16 4.03 -16.99
C TRP A 118 -2.98 5.55 -17.11
N ASN A 119 -2.22 6.16 -16.20
CA ASN A 119 -1.98 7.61 -16.17
C ASN A 119 -0.64 7.93 -15.49
N THR A 120 0.35 8.30 -16.30
CA THR A 120 1.71 8.62 -15.85
C THR A 120 1.78 9.85 -14.94
N LEU A 121 0.92 10.86 -15.15
CA LEU A 121 0.90 12.06 -14.31
C LEU A 121 0.42 11.74 -12.89
N VAL A 122 -0.62 10.92 -12.78
CA VAL A 122 -1.13 10.45 -11.49
C VAL A 122 -0.09 9.60 -10.77
N TRP A 123 0.56 8.69 -11.50
CA TRP A 123 1.67 7.91 -10.96
C TRP A 123 2.80 8.80 -10.44
N ALA A 124 3.25 9.78 -11.24
CA ALA A 124 4.33 10.68 -10.87
C ALA A 124 3.98 11.54 -9.65
N GLY A 125 2.74 12.04 -9.56
CA GLY A 125 2.26 12.79 -8.41
C GLY A 125 2.27 11.97 -7.11
N MET A 126 1.84 10.71 -7.18
CA MET A 126 1.88 9.79 -6.03
C MET A 126 3.30 9.42 -5.61
N VAL A 127 4.21 9.23 -6.57
CA VAL A 127 5.64 9.00 -6.28
C VAL A 127 6.24 10.25 -5.63
N ALA A 128 6.01 11.43 -6.18
CA ALA A 128 6.51 12.69 -5.61
C ALA A 128 6.00 12.90 -4.19
N PHE A 129 4.71 12.62 -3.94
CA PHE A 129 4.12 12.65 -2.60
C PHE A 129 4.83 11.68 -1.66
N GLY A 130 4.97 10.40 -2.05
CA GLY A 130 5.63 9.39 -1.21
C GLY A 130 7.09 9.73 -0.92
N VAL A 131 7.87 10.14 -1.93
CA VAL A 131 9.27 10.57 -1.78
C VAL A 131 9.39 11.77 -0.85
N PHE A 132 8.50 12.76 -0.99
CA PHE A 132 8.49 13.93 -0.11
C PHE A 132 8.32 13.52 1.36
N PHE A 133 7.30 12.72 1.66
CA PHE A 133 7.03 12.31 3.04
C PHE A 133 8.04 11.32 3.62
N VAL A 134 8.70 10.50 2.79
CA VAL A 134 9.67 9.52 3.28
C VAL A 134 11.04 10.15 3.57
N PHE A 135 11.45 11.14 2.78
CA PHE A 135 12.82 11.68 2.85
C PHE A 135 12.92 13.09 3.42
N PHE A 136 11.82 13.84 3.48
CA PHE A 136 11.84 15.25 3.88
C PHE A 136 10.94 15.57 5.10
N VAL A 137 10.22 14.59 5.64
CA VAL A 137 9.35 14.71 6.82
C VAL A 137 9.76 13.64 7.83
#